data_AF-A0A093XCM1-F1
#
_entry.id   AF-A0A093XCM1-F1
#
_cell.length_a   1.000
_cell.length_b   1.000
_cell.length_c   1.000
_cell.angle_alpha   90.00
_cell.angle_beta   90.00
_cell.angle_gamma   90.00
#
_symmetry.space_group_name_H-M   'P 1'
#
loop_
_entity.id
_entity.type
_entity.pdbx_description
1 polymer ?
#
loop_
_entity_poly.entity_id
_entity_poly.type
_entity_poly.pdbx_seq_one_letter_code
_entity_poly.pdbx_strand_id
1 'polypeptide(L)'
;MHILVVNDDGPPSNQSSPYVHSLVNTLTEAGHVVSVILPREQRSWIGKAHIIGQTVKPTYFQPGTLHEDNGVTSKRPSPAGNDWVLVDGTPASCVQIGLYYFFQERGPVDLVLSGPNYGRNTTACFALSSGTLGGALEAAVCKRKAIALSYAFLSREHDPKIIAGASRLSVKIVEHLVKNWDANTDVYTVNVPLVEDVENKKIFWTEMLQNYWGPGSCFEAVEDTEGDANEEEQRIREGEVQQTNGDAKAPVPHQHRNFKWAPRFTDVYKSVEDAPPGNDGWVVKEGFTSVTPLKANFMHSTGKQQGEITLTPSESDPVSLPKSMQVLSLAAPAADIKHFNALIDYGDTYVQPLILAALSKRLPKDSYTLISPDSAPTNSTSPTLHIQQYEELPFETLLDQSSSTLTNAYIIRKALIRKHYLSATAHAWSTKNPASALARNITPTVNFEVDYAEFLDDALLECFELHEMFARNEGKEESEKEWWILKPGMSDRGQGIRLFDSEETLQAIFDEWEAERPDSDDEDEDDVEANMHDGGDYIMTSQLRHFVAQPYIHPPLLLASNPHKFHIRTYVLAVGALTVYVYRPMLALFAGTPYT
;
A
#
# COMPACT_ATOMS: atom_id res chain seq x y z
N MET A 1 -18.22 33.69 -20.34
CA MET A 1 -18.00 32.23 -20.33
C MET A 1 -18.60 31.66 -19.05
N HIS A 2 -18.95 30.38 -19.01
CA HIS A 2 -19.36 29.67 -17.80
C HIS A 2 -18.15 28.99 -17.15
N ILE A 3 -17.83 29.38 -15.93
CA ILE A 3 -16.66 28.89 -15.17
C ILE A 3 -17.16 28.08 -13.98
N LEU A 4 -16.67 26.85 -13.87
CA LEU A 4 -16.80 26.04 -12.68
C LEU A 4 -15.59 26.29 -11.77
N VAL A 5 -15.81 26.87 -10.60
CA VAL A 5 -14.78 27.13 -9.60
C VAL A 5 -14.76 26.00 -8.57
N VAL A 6 -13.57 25.47 -8.32
CA VAL A 6 -13.27 24.45 -7.29
C VAL A 6 -12.03 24.88 -6.49
N ASN A 7 -11.76 24.29 -5.32
CA ASN A 7 -10.48 24.46 -4.59
C ASN A 7 -10.20 23.25 -3.69
N ASP A 8 -9.12 23.30 -2.92
CA ASP A 8 -8.79 22.39 -1.82
C ASP A 8 -8.86 23.04 -0.42
N ASP A 9 -8.88 24.37 -0.30
CA ASP A 9 -9.03 25.06 1.00
C ASP A 9 -10.46 25.05 1.56
N GLY A 10 -11.47 24.68 0.75
CA GLY A 10 -12.87 24.63 1.17
C GLY A 10 -13.58 26.01 1.18
N PRO A 11 -14.72 26.15 1.90
CA PRO A 11 -15.56 27.36 1.87
C PRO A 11 -14.85 28.63 2.40
N PRO A 12 -15.28 29.84 2.00
CA PRO A 12 -14.69 31.10 2.43
C PRO A 12 -14.50 31.18 3.95
N SER A 13 -13.27 31.52 4.34
CA SER A 13 -12.84 31.65 5.73
C SER A 13 -11.59 32.54 5.76
N ASN A 14 -11.57 33.58 6.58
CA ASN A 14 -10.40 34.45 6.74
C ASN A 14 -9.15 33.72 7.27
N GLN A 15 -9.32 32.53 7.88
CA GLN A 15 -8.23 31.72 8.41
C GLN A 15 -7.71 30.66 7.43
N SER A 16 -8.62 29.94 6.75
CA SER A 16 -8.29 28.76 5.93
C SER A 16 -8.47 28.96 4.43
N SER A 17 -9.42 29.77 4.00
CA SER A 17 -9.79 29.97 2.57
C SER A 17 -10.05 31.45 2.25
N PRO A 18 -9.07 32.36 2.45
CA PRO A 18 -9.29 33.81 2.39
C PRO A 18 -9.52 34.36 0.97
N TYR A 19 -9.18 33.61 -0.08
CA TYR A 19 -9.06 34.15 -1.44
C TYR A 19 -10.22 33.79 -2.38
N VAL A 20 -10.88 32.65 -2.19
CA VAL A 20 -11.89 32.12 -3.15
C VAL A 20 -13.09 33.06 -3.32
N HIS A 21 -13.52 33.73 -2.24
CA HIS A 21 -14.61 34.70 -2.29
C HIS A 21 -14.24 35.95 -3.12
N SER A 22 -13.00 36.46 -2.99
CA SER A 22 -12.52 37.58 -3.79
C SER A 22 -12.47 37.22 -5.28
N LEU A 23 -11.94 36.04 -5.62
CA LEU A 23 -11.90 35.58 -7.02
C LEU A 23 -13.31 35.43 -7.62
N VAL A 24 -14.23 34.74 -6.92
CA VAL A 24 -15.60 34.52 -7.42
C VAL A 24 -16.34 35.85 -7.64
N ASN A 25 -16.16 36.83 -6.74
CA ASN A 25 -16.70 38.17 -6.94
C ASN A 25 -16.09 38.85 -8.18
N THR A 26 -14.77 38.87 -8.33
CA THR A 26 -14.10 39.51 -9.48
C THR A 26 -14.46 38.85 -10.83
N LEU A 27 -14.62 37.52 -10.88
CA LEU A 27 -15.10 36.81 -12.07
C LEU A 27 -16.55 37.19 -12.42
N THR A 28 -17.40 37.38 -11.42
CA THR A 28 -18.81 37.78 -11.60
C THR A 28 -18.90 39.24 -12.07
N GLU A 29 -18.10 40.14 -11.50
CA GLU A 29 -17.95 41.53 -11.95
C GLU A 29 -17.43 41.64 -13.40
N ALA A 30 -16.58 40.71 -13.83
CA ALA A 30 -16.14 40.56 -15.23
C ALA A 30 -17.22 39.97 -16.16
N GLY A 31 -18.47 39.81 -15.69
CA GLY A 31 -19.60 39.34 -16.49
C GLY A 31 -19.50 37.86 -16.87
N HIS A 32 -18.79 37.04 -16.10
CA HIS A 32 -18.76 35.60 -16.29
C HIS A 32 -19.92 34.93 -15.52
N VAL A 33 -20.42 33.80 -16.03
CA VAL A 33 -21.33 32.95 -15.26
C VAL A 33 -20.46 32.08 -14.37
N VAL A 34 -20.57 32.24 -13.05
CA VAL A 34 -19.74 31.51 -12.09
C VAL A 34 -20.60 30.51 -11.33
N SER A 35 -20.16 29.26 -11.31
CA SER A 35 -20.76 28.17 -10.54
C SER A 35 -19.67 27.56 -9.65
N VAL A 36 -19.96 27.32 -8.38
CA VAL A 36 -18.93 27.01 -7.38
C VAL A 36 -19.24 25.69 -6.68
N ILE A 37 -18.28 24.76 -6.69
CA ILE A 37 -18.36 23.51 -5.95
C ILE A 37 -17.03 23.19 -5.27
N LEU A 38 -17.04 23.16 -3.94
CA LEU A 38 -15.85 23.03 -3.11
C LEU A 38 -15.95 21.80 -2.18
N PRO A 39 -14.83 21.30 -1.64
CA PRO A 39 -14.84 20.48 -0.44
C PRO A 39 -15.55 21.20 0.72
N ARG A 40 -16.22 20.46 1.61
CA ARG A 40 -16.84 21.01 2.84
C ARG A 40 -15.78 21.44 3.86
N GLU A 41 -14.69 20.68 3.95
CA GLU A 41 -13.54 20.92 4.82
C GLU A 41 -12.27 21.05 3.98
N GLN A 42 -11.19 21.55 4.57
CA GLN A 42 -9.86 21.64 3.95
C GLN A 42 -9.33 20.25 3.52
N ARG A 43 -8.71 20.19 2.34
CA ARG A 43 -8.18 18.97 1.69
C ARG A 43 -6.79 19.20 1.08
N SER A 44 -5.93 19.92 1.78
CA SER A 44 -4.54 20.16 1.37
C SER A 44 -3.71 18.88 1.35
N TRP A 45 -2.58 18.91 0.64
CA TRP A 45 -1.64 17.79 0.45
C TRP A 45 -2.23 16.51 -0.18
N ILE A 46 -3.51 16.51 -0.60
CA ILE A 46 -4.25 15.35 -1.12
C ILE A 46 -3.91 14.98 -2.59
N GLY A 47 -3.23 15.85 -3.33
CA GLY A 47 -2.96 15.68 -4.76
C GLY A 47 -4.23 15.43 -5.59
N LYS A 48 -4.14 14.54 -6.60
CA LYS A 48 -5.33 14.06 -7.35
C LYS A 48 -5.83 12.70 -6.84
N ALA A 49 -6.73 12.71 -5.86
CA ALA A 49 -7.38 11.51 -5.33
C ALA A 49 -8.91 11.51 -5.54
N HIS A 50 -9.51 10.32 -5.52
CA HIS A 50 -10.95 10.12 -5.25
C HIS A 50 -11.09 9.09 -4.13
N ILE A 51 -12.05 9.31 -3.23
CA ILE A 51 -12.35 8.36 -2.15
C ILE A 51 -13.35 7.34 -2.69
N ILE A 52 -12.98 6.06 -2.68
CA ILE A 52 -13.82 4.94 -3.13
C ILE A 52 -14.51 4.33 -1.90
N GLY A 53 -15.75 3.84 -2.07
CA GLY A 53 -16.55 3.25 -0.98
C GLY A 53 -17.39 4.26 -0.18
N GLN A 54 -17.01 5.53 -0.16
CA GLN A 54 -17.79 6.59 0.51
C GLN A 54 -18.90 7.15 -0.40
N THR A 55 -20.11 7.30 0.14
CA THR A 55 -21.19 8.06 -0.52
C THR A 55 -21.05 9.54 -0.21
N VAL A 56 -20.74 10.34 -1.23
CA VAL A 56 -20.60 11.81 -1.14
C VAL A 56 -21.97 12.49 -1.01
N LYS A 57 -22.08 13.43 -0.08
CA LYS A 57 -23.32 14.13 0.31
C LYS A 57 -23.15 15.65 0.14
N PRO A 58 -23.94 16.31 -0.73
CA PRO A 58 -23.87 17.76 -0.90
C PRO A 58 -24.52 18.53 0.26
N THR A 59 -23.95 19.68 0.53
CA THR A 59 -24.41 20.77 1.40
C THR A 59 -24.34 22.07 0.60
N TYR A 60 -24.99 23.13 1.05
CA TYR A 60 -25.18 24.36 0.26
C TYR A 60 -24.74 25.57 1.08
N PHE A 61 -23.93 26.45 0.52
CA PHE A 61 -23.34 27.59 1.22
C PHE A 61 -23.71 28.90 0.54
N GLN A 62 -24.20 29.85 1.33
CA GLN A 62 -24.45 31.22 0.89
C GLN A 62 -23.31 32.11 1.38
N PRO A 63 -22.46 32.67 0.49
CA PRO A 63 -21.45 33.64 0.90
C PRO A 63 -22.11 34.89 1.47
N GLY A 64 -21.52 35.43 2.53
CA GLY A 64 -21.96 36.67 3.16
C GLY A 64 -21.20 37.89 2.60
N THR A 65 -20.71 38.78 3.48
CA THR A 65 -19.90 39.92 3.06
C THR A 65 -18.51 39.45 2.61
N LEU A 66 -17.90 40.13 1.64
CA LEU A 66 -16.52 39.89 1.26
C LEU A 66 -15.58 40.26 2.43
N HIS A 67 -14.67 39.34 2.79
CA HIS A 67 -13.78 39.41 3.97
C HIS A 67 -14.45 39.30 5.35
N GLU A 68 -15.73 38.87 5.45
CA GLU A 68 -16.37 38.56 6.74
C GLU A 68 -16.80 37.08 6.80
N ASP A 69 -16.59 36.43 7.95
CA ASP A 69 -16.92 35.02 8.17
C ASP A 69 -18.40 34.83 8.56
N ASN A 70 -19.31 35.46 7.80
CA ASN A 70 -20.75 35.51 8.07
C ASN A 70 -21.62 34.79 7.01
N GLY A 71 -21.00 33.89 6.23
CA GLY A 71 -21.72 33.00 5.31
C GLY A 71 -22.54 31.91 6.02
N VAL A 72 -23.51 31.33 5.32
CA VAL A 72 -24.52 30.41 5.91
C VAL A 72 -24.55 29.06 5.20
N THR A 73 -24.31 27.98 5.93
CA THR A 73 -24.37 26.59 5.42
C THR A 73 -25.74 25.95 5.70
N SER A 74 -26.32 25.33 4.68
CA SER A 74 -27.64 24.68 4.69
C SER A 74 -27.59 23.23 4.17
N LYS A 75 -28.49 22.38 4.69
CA LYS A 75 -28.63 20.96 4.27
C LYS A 75 -29.48 20.77 2.99
N ARG A 76 -30.01 21.84 2.42
CA ARG A 76 -30.83 21.87 1.19
C ARG A 76 -30.52 23.15 0.40
N PRO A 77 -30.69 23.15 -0.93
CA PRO A 77 -30.52 24.36 -1.73
C PRO A 77 -31.60 25.39 -1.40
N SER A 78 -31.27 26.67 -1.55
CA SER A 78 -32.20 27.77 -1.45
C SER A 78 -33.11 27.84 -2.69
N PRO A 79 -34.32 28.44 -2.57
CA PRO A 79 -35.20 28.66 -3.72
C PRO A 79 -34.60 29.58 -4.80
N ALA A 80 -33.47 30.25 -4.53
CA ALA A 80 -32.82 31.16 -5.47
C ALA A 80 -31.81 30.46 -6.41
N GLY A 81 -31.38 29.23 -6.09
CA GLY A 81 -30.46 28.45 -6.95
C GLY A 81 -29.06 29.05 -7.14
N ASN A 82 -28.64 29.95 -6.23
CA ASN A 82 -27.39 30.71 -6.30
C ASN A 82 -26.33 30.28 -5.26
N ASP A 83 -26.62 29.25 -4.46
CA ASP A 83 -25.72 28.76 -3.43
C ASP A 83 -24.50 28.06 -4.04
N TRP A 84 -23.38 28.08 -3.32
CA TRP A 84 -22.22 27.27 -3.62
C TRP A 84 -22.46 25.85 -3.11
N VAL A 85 -22.00 24.84 -3.84
CA VAL A 85 -22.15 23.43 -3.41
C VAL A 85 -20.91 23.02 -2.61
N LEU A 86 -21.11 22.45 -1.42
CA LEU A 86 -20.05 21.92 -0.56
C LEU A 86 -20.20 20.40 -0.42
N VAL A 87 -19.18 19.62 -0.76
CA VAL A 87 -19.21 18.14 -0.70
C VAL A 87 -18.16 17.56 0.24
N ASP A 88 -18.46 16.45 0.90
CA ASP A 88 -17.50 15.65 1.68
C ASP A 88 -16.66 14.74 0.77
N GLY A 89 -15.89 15.38 -0.12
CA GLY A 89 -15.00 14.71 -1.08
C GLY A 89 -13.77 15.54 -1.42
N THR A 90 -12.99 15.05 -2.38
CA THR A 90 -11.77 15.70 -2.89
C THR A 90 -12.09 16.76 -3.96
N PRO A 91 -11.13 17.66 -4.29
CA PRO A 91 -11.30 18.62 -5.39
C PRO A 91 -11.63 17.95 -6.74
N ALA A 92 -11.04 16.78 -7.01
CA ALA A 92 -11.35 15.99 -8.21
C ALA A 92 -12.81 15.49 -8.21
N SER A 93 -13.34 15.04 -7.07
CA SER A 93 -14.76 14.70 -6.95
C SER A 93 -15.67 15.93 -7.09
N CYS A 94 -15.24 17.12 -6.63
CA CYS A 94 -15.97 18.38 -6.85
C CYS A 94 -16.11 18.69 -8.34
N VAL A 95 -15.04 18.53 -9.12
CA VAL A 95 -15.05 18.72 -10.58
C VAL A 95 -16.01 17.76 -11.27
N GLN A 96 -15.94 16.46 -10.98
CA GLN A 96 -16.84 15.45 -11.55
C GLN A 96 -18.32 15.77 -11.22
N ILE A 97 -18.63 16.08 -9.97
CA ILE A 97 -19.99 16.39 -9.52
C ILE A 97 -20.50 17.70 -10.16
N GLY A 98 -19.65 18.73 -10.25
CA GLY A 98 -19.99 20.02 -10.85
C GLY A 98 -20.09 20.03 -12.38
N LEU A 99 -19.40 19.12 -13.08
CA LEU A 99 -19.52 19.00 -14.54
C LEU A 99 -20.73 18.17 -14.98
N TYR A 100 -21.13 17.16 -14.19
CA TYR A 100 -22.10 16.14 -14.64
C TYR A 100 -23.41 16.08 -13.86
N TYR A 101 -23.51 16.68 -12.66
CA TYR A 101 -24.69 16.58 -11.78
C TYR A 101 -25.26 17.92 -11.28
N PHE A 102 -24.51 19.01 -11.37
CA PHE A 102 -24.98 20.36 -11.04
C PHE A 102 -24.76 21.35 -12.20
N PHE A 103 -25.49 22.47 -12.19
CA PHE A 103 -25.28 23.62 -13.07
C PHE A 103 -25.60 23.43 -14.56
N GLN A 104 -26.24 22.32 -14.97
CA GLN A 104 -26.65 22.07 -16.36
C GLN A 104 -27.61 23.15 -16.88
N GLU A 105 -28.43 23.74 -16.00
CA GLU A 105 -29.38 24.82 -16.30
C GLU A 105 -28.69 26.15 -16.67
N ARG A 106 -27.41 26.31 -16.31
CA ARG A 106 -26.58 27.48 -16.63
C ARG A 106 -25.82 27.35 -17.96
N GLY A 107 -26.00 26.22 -18.66
CA GLY A 107 -25.31 25.92 -19.92
C GLY A 107 -23.97 25.21 -19.73
N PRO A 108 -23.27 24.86 -20.83
CA PRO A 108 -22.02 24.10 -20.76
C PRO A 108 -20.92 24.88 -20.04
N VAL A 109 -20.13 24.19 -19.20
CA VAL A 109 -18.93 24.76 -18.56
C VAL A 109 -17.82 24.91 -19.61
N ASP A 110 -17.38 26.15 -19.85
CA ASP A 110 -16.31 26.50 -20.79
C ASP A 110 -14.91 26.26 -20.21
N LEU A 111 -14.77 26.43 -18.89
CA LEU A 111 -13.52 26.37 -18.12
C LEU A 111 -13.79 25.81 -16.72
N VAL A 112 -12.89 24.96 -16.24
CA VAL A 112 -12.75 24.70 -14.80
C VAL A 112 -11.56 25.51 -14.26
N LEU A 113 -11.79 26.26 -13.19
CA LEU A 113 -10.78 27.07 -12.52
C LEU A 113 -10.64 26.57 -11.08
N SER A 114 -9.51 25.93 -10.79
CA SER A 114 -9.20 25.41 -9.46
C SER A 114 -8.36 26.42 -8.70
N GLY A 115 -8.87 26.94 -7.58
CA GLY A 115 -8.20 27.92 -6.72
C GLY A 115 -9.04 29.18 -6.45
N PRO A 116 -8.41 30.24 -5.89
CA PRO A 116 -6.99 30.35 -5.61
C PRO A 116 -6.61 29.54 -4.37
N ASN A 117 -5.60 28.68 -4.50
CA ASN A 117 -4.96 28.00 -3.37
C ASN A 117 -4.40 29.02 -2.37
N TYR A 118 -4.57 28.77 -1.07
CA TYR A 118 -3.90 29.51 0.00
C TYR A 118 -2.42 29.09 0.10
N GLY A 119 -1.59 29.66 -0.77
CA GLY A 119 -0.16 29.33 -0.87
C GLY A 119 0.29 29.11 -2.31
N ARG A 120 1.58 28.77 -2.47
CA ARG A 120 2.22 28.52 -3.77
C ARG A 120 2.18 27.03 -4.14
N ASN A 121 1.93 26.72 -5.41
CA ASN A 121 2.06 25.39 -6.01
C ASN A 121 3.15 25.40 -7.10
N THR A 122 4.25 26.08 -6.83
CA THR A 122 5.48 26.08 -7.63
C THR A 122 6.37 24.90 -7.28
N THR A 123 7.17 24.41 -8.22
CA THR A 123 8.10 23.27 -8.06
C THR A 123 7.40 21.91 -7.89
N ALA A 124 8.10 20.84 -8.27
CA ALA A 124 7.55 19.49 -8.30
C ALA A 124 7.02 19.00 -6.93
N CYS A 125 7.75 19.25 -5.83
CA CYS A 125 7.34 18.80 -4.49
C CYS A 125 5.98 19.36 -4.05
N PHE A 126 5.69 20.65 -4.28
CA PHE A 126 4.38 21.21 -3.95
C PHE A 126 3.32 20.84 -5.01
N ALA A 127 3.67 20.89 -6.29
CA ALA A 127 2.74 20.61 -7.38
C ALA A 127 2.16 19.18 -7.33
N LEU A 128 2.98 18.16 -7.01
CA LEU A 128 2.53 16.77 -6.93
C LEU A 128 1.57 16.48 -5.76
N SER A 129 1.67 17.25 -4.67
CA SER A 129 0.78 17.15 -3.51
C SER A 129 -0.43 18.11 -3.56
N SER A 130 -0.48 19.02 -4.53
CA SER A 130 -1.51 20.06 -4.63
C SER A 130 -2.90 19.49 -4.93
N GLY A 131 -3.87 19.72 -4.04
CA GLY A 131 -5.28 19.44 -4.30
C GLY A 131 -5.85 20.37 -5.37
N THR A 132 -5.44 21.64 -5.38
CA THR A 132 -5.76 22.60 -6.44
C THR A 132 -5.25 22.16 -7.81
N LEU A 133 -4.02 21.65 -7.94
CA LEU A 133 -3.58 21.09 -9.21
C LEU A 133 -4.33 19.80 -9.55
N GLY A 134 -4.65 18.97 -8.55
CA GLY A 134 -5.45 17.75 -8.69
C GLY A 134 -6.86 18.01 -9.27
N GLY A 135 -7.54 19.06 -8.82
CA GLY A 135 -8.82 19.49 -9.40
C GLY A 135 -8.70 19.88 -10.87
N ALA A 136 -7.71 20.71 -11.22
CA ALA A 136 -7.48 21.11 -12.60
C ALA A 136 -7.06 19.93 -13.51
N LEU A 137 -6.24 19.01 -13.00
CA LEU A 137 -5.88 17.77 -13.71
C LEU A 137 -7.11 16.89 -14.00
N GLU A 138 -8.06 16.78 -13.07
CA GLU A 138 -9.29 16.03 -13.29
C GLU A 138 -10.18 16.65 -14.38
N ALA A 139 -10.29 17.98 -14.42
CA ALA A 139 -11.01 18.68 -15.47
C ALA A 139 -10.37 18.46 -16.86
N ALA A 140 -9.04 18.43 -16.92
CA ALA A 140 -8.29 18.15 -18.15
C ALA A 140 -8.44 16.68 -18.62
N VAL A 141 -8.50 15.72 -17.69
CA VAL A 141 -8.86 14.32 -17.98
C VAL A 141 -10.30 14.24 -18.53
N CYS A 142 -11.24 14.98 -17.94
CA CYS A 142 -12.63 15.15 -18.42
C CYS A 142 -12.76 15.91 -19.75
N LYS A 143 -11.65 16.30 -20.40
CA LYS A 143 -11.62 17.10 -21.63
C LYS A 143 -12.39 18.41 -21.49
N ARG A 144 -12.08 19.16 -20.43
CA ARG A 144 -12.38 20.59 -20.30
C ARG A 144 -11.08 21.38 -20.24
N LYS A 145 -11.13 22.65 -20.63
CA LYS A 145 -10.04 23.60 -20.32
C LYS A 145 -9.94 23.72 -18.79
N ALA A 146 -8.73 23.68 -18.28
CA ALA A 146 -8.47 23.66 -16.84
C ALA A 146 -7.31 24.59 -16.45
N ILE A 147 -7.54 25.44 -15.46
CA ILE A 147 -6.48 26.29 -14.89
C ILE A 147 -6.42 26.02 -13.39
N ALA A 148 -5.23 25.69 -12.88
CA ALA A 148 -4.91 25.77 -11.46
C ALA A 148 -4.37 27.18 -11.16
N LEU A 149 -4.87 27.80 -10.09
CA LEU A 149 -4.53 29.15 -9.66
C LEU A 149 -4.08 29.12 -8.20
N SER A 150 -2.99 29.81 -7.87
CA SER A 150 -2.39 29.75 -6.54
C SER A 150 -1.83 31.11 -6.13
N TYR A 151 -2.13 31.56 -4.92
CA TYR A 151 -1.73 32.86 -4.40
C TYR A 151 -0.56 32.71 -3.44
N ALA A 152 0.63 33.02 -3.93
CA ALA A 152 1.88 32.87 -3.21
C ALA A 152 2.14 34.09 -2.31
N PHE A 153 1.81 33.96 -1.02
CA PHE A 153 2.12 34.97 0.00
C PHE A 153 3.58 34.86 0.48
N LEU A 154 4.16 36.00 0.86
CA LEU A 154 5.52 36.12 1.43
C LEU A 154 5.50 36.65 2.88
N SER A 155 4.37 37.20 3.33
CA SER A 155 4.09 37.59 4.69
C SER A 155 2.65 37.19 5.04
N ARG A 156 2.27 37.27 6.32
CA ARG A 156 0.91 36.94 6.79
C ARG A 156 -0.07 38.11 6.69
N GLU A 157 0.32 39.24 6.08
CA GLU A 157 -0.52 40.44 5.97
C GLU A 157 -1.39 40.37 4.70
N HIS A 158 -2.57 39.78 4.87
CA HIS A 158 -3.57 39.57 3.83
C HIS A 158 -4.33 40.86 3.46
N ASP A 159 -3.64 41.90 2.96
CA ASP A 159 -4.29 43.17 2.54
C ASP A 159 -5.35 42.89 1.45
N PRO A 160 -6.65 43.18 1.70
CA PRO A 160 -7.72 43.08 0.72
C PRO A 160 -7.41 43.73 -0.64
N LYS A 161 -6.62 44.81 -0.68
CA LYS A 161 -6.21 45.49 -1.92
C LYS A 161 -5.26 44.62 -2.75
N ILE A 162 -4.31 43.93 -2.11
CA ILE A 162 -3.36 43.04 -2.77
C ILE A 162 -4.10 41.81 -3.28
N ILE A 163 -4.99 41.22 -2.47
CA ILE A 163 -5.84 40.10 -2.88
C ILE A 163 -6.75 40.49 -4.06
N ALA A 164 -7.39 41.65 -4.01
CA ALA A 164 -8.21 42.15 -5.12
C ALA A 164 -7.38 42.46 -6.38
N GLY A 165 -6.13 42.92 -6.23
CA GLY A 165 -5.18 43.08 -7.33
C GLY A 165 -4.79 41.75 -7.98
N ALA A 166 -4.45 40.75 -7.17
CA ALA A 166 -4.18 39.39 -7.62
C ALA A 166 -5.41 38.77 -8.32
N SER A 167 -6.63 38.99 -7.80
CA SER A 167 -7.87 38.55 -8.45
C SER A 167 -8.11 39.24 -9.80
N ARG A 168 -7.94 40.56 -9.91
CA ARG A 168 -8.04 41.27 -11.19
C ARG A 168 -6.98 40.82 -12.21
N LEU A 169 -5.75 40.57 -11.77
CA LEU A 169 -4.71 39.99 -12.62
C LEU A 169 -5.08 38.56 -13.07
N SER A 170 -5.59 37.75 -12.15
CA SER A 170 -5.98 36.36 -12.43
C SER A 170 -7.10 36.28 -13.47
N VAL A 171 -8.13 37.14 -13.40
CA VAL A 171 -9.17 37.19 -14.45
C VAL A 171 -8.55 37.55 -15.80
N LYS A 172 -7.72 38.59 -15.89
CA LYS A 172 -7.03 38.98 -17.14
C LYS A 172 -6.20 37.83 -17.73
N ILE A 173 -5.51 37.06 -16.90
CA ILE A 173 -4.74 35.88 -17.31
C ILE A 173 -5.66 34.74 -17.77
N VAL A 174 -6.71 34.43 -17.02
CA VAL A 174 -7.70 33.40 -17.36
C VAL A 174 -8.37 33.69 -18.71
N GLU A 175 -8.83 34.93 -18.94
CA GLU A 175 -9.38 35.35 -20.23
C GLU A 175 -8.37 35.21 -21.37
N HIS A 176 -7.11 35.62 -21.13
CA HIS A 176 -6.04 35.50 -22.11
C HIS A 176 -5.75 34.03 -22.47
N LEU A 177 -5.64 33.14 -21.47
CA LEU A 177 -5.36 31.72 -21.67
C LEU A 177 -6.53 31.01 -22.35
N VAL A 178 -7.78 31.24 -21.93
CA VAL A 178 -8.96 30.64 -22.56
C VAL A 178 -9.07 31.05 -24.03
N LYS A 179 -8.76 32.31 -24.36
CA LYS A 179 -8.80 32.85 -25.72
C LYS A 179 -7.67 32.34 -26.62
N ASN A 180 -6.46 32.17 -26.07
CA ASN A 180 -5.25 31.80 -26.82
C ASN A 180 -4.73 30.39 -26.43
N TRP A 181 -5.66 29.47 -26.15
CA TRP A 181 -5.33 28.14 -25.61
C TRP A 181 -4.46 27.32 -26.57
N ASP A 182 -3.30 26.87 -26.10
CA ASP A 182 -2.41 26.01 -26.89
C ASP A 182 -2.97 24.58 -27.00
N ALA A 183 -2.96 24.03 -28.22
CA ALA A 183 -3.45 22.69 -28.51
C ALA A 183 -2.61 21.57 -27.87
N ASN A 184 -1.37 21.86 -27.46
CA ASN A 184 -0.50 20.94 -26.74
C ASN A 184 -0.61 21.06 -25.21
N THR A 185 -1.41 21.99 -24.68
CA THR A 185 -1.59 22.19 -23.24
C THR A 185 -2.93 21.63 -22.77
N ASP A 186 -2.90 20.72 -21.79
CA ASP A 186 -4.11 20.14 -21.21
C ASP A 186 -4.60 20.98 -20.02
N VAL A 187 -3.66 21.52 -19.23
CA VAL A 187 -3.89 22.32 -18.03
C VAL A 187 -2.79 23.37 -17.88
N TYR A 188 -3.12 24.58 -17.43
CA TYR A 188 -2.12 25.56 -16.98
C TYR A 188 -2.10 25.62 -15.45
N THR A 189 -0.92 25.77 -14.86
CA THR A 189 -0.79 26.23 -13.46
C THR A 189 -0.26 27.66 -13.42
N VAL A 190 -0.92 28.50 -12.63
CA VAL A 190 -0.68 29.95 -12.52
C VAL A 190 -0.41 30.28 -11.05
N ASN A 191 0.78 30.77 -10.74
CA ASN A 191 1.12 31.24 -9.40
C ASN A 191 1.27 32.76 -9.40
N VAL A 192 0.36 33.45 -8.71
CA VAL A 192 0.36 34.91 -8.56
C VAL A 192 0.95 35.26 -7.19
N PRO A 193 2.03 36.04 -7.09
CA PRO A 193 2.57 36.47 -5.81
C PRO A 193 1.68 37.57 -5.19
N LEU A 194 1.39 37.45 -3.90
CA LEU A 194 0.70 38.49 -3.15
C LEU A 194 1.70 39.56 -2.72
N VAL A 195 1.88 40.54 -3.59
CA VAL A 195 2.82 41.67 -3.46
C VAL A 195 2.16 42.94 -3.97
N GLU A 196 2.61 44.09 -3.46
CA GLU A 196 2.19 45.38 -4.00
C GLU A 196 2.44 45.49 -5.52
N ASP A 197 1.53 46.19 -6.19
CA ASP A 197 1.54 46.49 -7.63
C ASP A 197 1.61 45.26 -8.58
N VAL A 198 1.19 44.07 -8.11
CA VAL A 198 1.26 42.83 -8.89
C VAL A 198 0.61 42.93 -10.29
N GLU A 199 -0.45 43.72 -10.45
CA GLU A 199 -1.13 43.93 -11.74
C GLU A 199 -0.24 44.56 -12.83
N ASN A 200 0.82 45.29 -12.45
CA ASN A 200 1.78 45.91 -13.37
C ASN A 200 3.11 45.13 -13.48
N LYS A 201 3.26 44.05 -12.71
CA LYS A 201 4.46 43.19 -12.76
C LYS A 201 4.43 42.26 -13.98
N LYS A 202 5.61 41.75 -14.34
CA LYS A 202 5.76 40.83 -15.47
C LYS A 202 5.07 39.49 -15.19
N ILE A 203 4.50 38.93 -16.24
CA ILE A 203 4.00 37.55 -16.31
C ILE A 203 5.01 36.79 -17.16
N PHE A 204 5.46 35.62 -16.68
CA PHE A 204 6.41 34.78 -17.41
C PHE A 204 5.78 33.42 -17.74
N TRP A 205 6.03 32.94 -18.94
CA TRP A 205 5.95 31.51 -19.26
C TRP A 205 7.10 30.80 -18.57
N THR A 206 6.82 29.69 -17.89
CA THR A 206 7.77 28.99 -17.03
C THR A 206 7.74 27.48 -17.25
N GLU A 207 8.88 26.83 -16.99
CA GLU A 207 8.93 25.39 -16.74
C GLU A 207 8.83 25.14 -15.22
N MET A 208 8.36 23.96 -14.82
CA MET A 208 8.27 23.57 -13.42
C MET A 208 9.64 23.13 -12.89
N LEU A 209 10.10 23.70 -11.78
CA LEU A 209 11.35 23.30 -11.17
C LEU A 209 11.25 21.87 -10.60
N GLN A 210 12.03 20.95 -11.14
CA GLN A 210 12.18 19.62 -10.56
C GLN A 210 13.06 19.69 -9.31
N ASN A 211 12.48 19.36 -8.17
CA ASN A 211 13.16 19.21 -6.88
C ASN A 211 12.72 17.91 -6.18
N TYR A 212 13.33 17.64 -5.02
CA TYR A 212 13.17 16.40 -4.24
C TYR A 212 13.32 16.71 -2.75
N TRP A 213 12.79 15.84 -1.89
CA TRP A 213 13.01 15.90 -0.44
C TRP A 213 14.47 15.55 -0.09
N GLY A 214 15.06 16.26 0.87
CA GLY A 214 16.37 15.92 1.44
C GLY A 214 16.31 14.71 2.38
N PRO A 215 17.48 14.15 2.77
CA PRO A 215 17.57 12.87 3.48
C PRO A 215 16.88 12.92 4.86
N GLY A 216 15.83 12.13 5.03
CA GLY A 216 15.02 12.05 6.26
C GLY A 216 13.53 11.79 5.97
N SER A 217 12.70 11.97 6.99
CA SER A 217 11.24 11.77 6.92
C SER A 217 10.49 13.10 6.75
N CYS A 218 9.23 13.03 6.32
CA CYS A 218 8.24 14.11 6.45
C CYS A 218 7.27 13.88 7.62
N PHE A 219 7.55 12.88 8.47
CA PHE A 219 6.84 12.58 9.71
C PHE A 219 7.83 12.52 10.88
N GLU A 220 7.45 13.10 12.01
CA GLU A 220 8.16 12.99 13.29
C GLU A 220 7.39 12.06 14.22
N ALA A 221 8.10 11.19 14.94
CA ALA A 221 7.48 10.29 15.94
C ALA A 221 7.17 11.07 17.22
N VAL A 222 6.00 10.81 17.81
CA VAL A 222 5.49 11.48 19.01
C VAL A 222 4.93 10.48 20.02
N GLU A 223 4.99 10.88 21.29
CA GLU A 223 4.24 10.24 22.38
C GLU A 223 2.77 10.70 22.35
N ASP A 224 1.88 9.89 22.90
CA ASP A 224 0.45 10.05 22.65
C ASP A 224 -0.11 11.35 23.26
N THR A 225 -0.50 12.28 22.39
CA THR A 225 -0.89 13.65 22.73
C THR A 225 -2.00 14.13 21.81
N GLU A 226 -3.24 14.12 22.31
CA GLU A 226 -4.41 14.62 21.57
C GLU A 226 -4.30 16.14 21.34
N GLY A 227 -4.04 16.54 20.09
CA GLY A 227 -4.07 17.92 19.63
C GLY A 227 -5.07 18.12 18.50
N ASP A 228 -5.64 19.33 18.37
CA ASP A 228 -6.54 19.64 17.25
C ASP A 228 -5.75 19.66 15.93
N ALA A 229 -6.13 18.74 15.03
CA ALA A 229 -5.49 18.59 13.73
C ALA A 229 -5.58 19.87 12.85
N ASN A 230 -6.60 20.71 13.03
CA ASN A 230 -6.74 21.97 12.31
C ASN A 230 -5.73 23.01 12.82
N GLU A 231 -5.54 23.10 14.15
CA GLU A 231 -4.53 23.99 14.75
C GLU A 231 -3.11 23.51 14.46
N GLU A 232 -2.87 22.21 14.35
CA GLU A 232 -1.58 21.65 13.94
C GLU A 232 -1.31 21.88 12.43
N GLU A 233 -2.28 21.66 11.54
CA GLU A 233 -2.09 21.97 10.11
C GLU A 233 -1.89 23.48 9.90
N GLN A 234 -2.62 24.33 10.63
CA GLN A 234 -2.37 25.77 10.64
C GLN A 234 -0.94 26.07 11.12
N ARG A 235 -0.47 25.47 12.22
CA ARG A 235 0.91 25.65 12.70
C ARG A 235 1.96 25.14 11.72
N ILE A 236 1.69 24.09 10.94
CA ILE A 236 2.59 23.60 9.87
C ILE A 236 2.58 24.53 8.64
N ARG A 237 1.43 25.12 8.29
CA ARG A 237 1.31 26.21 7.29
C ARG A 237 2.01 27.50 7.74
N GLU A 238 2.15 27.71 9.04
CA GLU A 238 2.66 28.93 9.67
C GLU A 238 4.14 28.90 10.10
N GLY A 239 4.64 27.71 10.47
CA GLY A 239 5.88 27.52 11.25
C GLY A 239 7.02 26.94 10.44
N GLU A 240 7.78 27.80 9.75
CA GLU A 240 9.02 27.39 9.13
C GLU A 240 10.13 27.18 10.18
N VAL A 241 10.76 25.99 10.12
CA VAL A 241 11.93 25.55 10.92
C VAL A 241 11.68 25.19 12.40
N GLN A 242 11.72 23.88 12.67
CA GLN A 242 12.56 23.32 13.74
C GLN A 242 13.23 22.02 13.23
N GLN A 243 14.41 21.69 13.76
CA GLN A 243 15.17 20.48 13.42
C GLN A 243 15.42 19.65 14.68
N THR A 244 15.07 18.38 14.61
CA THR A 244 15.41 17.32 15.57
C THR A 244 16.27 16.27 14.84
N ASN A 245 17.55 16.18 15.20
CA ASN A 245 18.46 15.19 14.63
C ASN A 245 18.31 13.86 15.38
N GLY A 246 17.69 12.86 14.74
CA GLY A 246 17.63 11.49 15.26
C GLY A 246 18.82 10.65 14.80
N ASP A 247 19.71 10.29 15.73
CA ASP A 247 20.79 9.33 15.45
C ASP A 247 20.26 7.91 15.21
N ALA A 248 20.86 7.20 14.25
CA ALA A 248 20.49 5.84 13.92
C ALA A 248 20.90 4.85 15.02
N LYS A 249 19.96 4.02 15.48
CA LYS A 249 20.19 2.90 16.42
C LYS A 249 19.96 1.56 15.74
N ALA A 250 20.53 0.51 16.34
CA ALA A 250 20.42 -0.89 15.92
C ALA A 250 18.96 -1.38 15.82
N PRO A 251 18.66 -2.46 15.06
CA PRO A 251 17.30 -2.96 14.90
C PRO A 251 16.70 -3.44 16.22
N VAL A 252 15.76 -2.64 16.75
CA VAL A 252 14.87 -2.98 17.86
C VAL A 252 13.59 -3.59 17.26
N PRO A 253 12.89 -4.54 17.94
CA PRO A 253 11.54 -4.92 17.57
C PRO A 253 10.60 -3.72 17.40
N HIS A 254 9.53 -3.88 16.61
CA HIS A 254 8.59 -2.81 16.28
C HIS A 254 7.90 -2.24 17.53
N GLN A 255 8.40 -1.11 18.01
CA GLN A 255 7.75 -0.32 19.05
C GLN A 255 6.52 0.39 18.49
N HIS A 256 5.41 0.36 19.23
CA HIS A 256 4.26 1.21 18.94
C HIS A 256 4.67 2.69 19.07
N ARG A 257 4.32 3.50 18.07
CA ARG A 257 4.68 4.92 17.97
C ARG A 257 3.64 5.66 17.14
N ASN A 258 3.24 6.83 17.60
CA ASN A 258 2.41 7.74 16.83
C ASN A 258 3.29 8.71 16.03
N PHE A 259 2.73 9.26 14.95
CA PHE A 259 3.48 10.07 13.98
C PHE A 259 2.67 11.30 13.57
N LYS A 260 3.25 12.49 13.72
CA LYS A 260 2.71 13.74 13.17
C LYS A 260 3.38 14.09 11.84
N TRP A 261 2.66 14.79 10.98
CA TRP A 261 3.22 15.38 9.75
C TRP A 261 4.18 16.51 10.12
N ALA A 262 5.41 16.44 9.64
CA ALA A 262 6.51 17.37 9.93
C ALA A 262 7.46 17.51 8.72
N PRO A 263 6.99 18.04 7.58
CA PRO A 263 7.79 18.19 6.37
C PRO A 263 8.87 19.29 6.51
N ARG A 264 10.09 18.99 6.05
CA ARG A 264 11.22 19.93 6.11
C ARG A 264 11.32 20.77 4.83
N PHE A 265 10.58 21.88 4.80
CA PHE A 265 10.55 22.78 3.64
C PHE A 265 11.87 23.50 3.34
N THR A 266 12.85 23.48 4.25
CA THR A 266 14.19 24.09 4.05
C THR A 266 14.86 23.65 2.76
N ASP A 267 14.75 22.36 2.43
CA ASP A 267 15.41 21.76 1.27
C ASP A 267 14.70 22.16 -0.03
N VAL A 268 13.36 22.25 0.03
CA VAL A 268 12.49 22.72 -1.05
C VAL A 268 12.77 24.19 -1.36
N TYR A 269 12.87 25.04 -0.34
CA TYR A 269 13.21 26.45 -0.55
C TYR A 269 14.64 26.66 -1.03
N LYS A 270 15.62 25.94 -0.46
CA LYS A 270 16.99 25.98 -0.95
C LYS A 270 17.08 25.58 -2.43
N SER A 271 16.31 24.59 -2.87
CA SER A 271 16.25 24.22 -4.29
C SER A 271 15.80 25.38 -5.20
N VAL A 272 14.96 26.30 -4.71
CA VAL A 272 14.54 27.52 -5.43
C VAL A 272 15.61 28.61 -5.38
N GLU A 273 16.46 28.64 -4.35
CA GLU A 273 17.60 29.56 -4.26
C GLU A 273 18.77 29.17 -5.18
N ASP A 274 19.06 27.87 -5.25
CA ASP A 274 20.13 27.29 -6.09
C ASP A 274 19.72 27.19 -7.58
N ALA A 275 18.44 27.41 -7.93
CA ALA A 275 17.91 27.20 -9.28
C ALA A 275 18.20 28.35 -10.27
N PRO A 276 18.43 28.04 -11.57
CA PRO A 276 18.65 29.04 -12.60
C PRO A 276 17.36 29.82 -12.95
N PRO A 277 17.48 31.10 -13.35
CA PRO A 277 16.33 31.93 -13.73
C PRO A 277 15.43 31.32 -14.82
N GLY A 278 14.12 31.56 -14.70
CA GLY A 278 13.11 31.15 -15.69
C GLY A 278 12.21 29.96 -15.29
N ASN A 279 12.51 29.29 -14.17
CA ASN A 279 11.61 28.30 -13.57
C ASN A 279 10.49 28.96 -12.73
N ASP A 280 9.40 28.23 -12.51
CA ASP A 280 8.21 28.69 -11.79
C ASP A 280 8.47 29.17 -10.35
N GLY A 281 9.30 28.44 -9.59
CA GLY A 281 9.69 28.80 -8.22
C GLY A 281 10.50 30.10 -8.16
N TRP A 282 11.48 30.26 -9.07
CA TRP A 282 12.29 31.47 -9.16
C TRP A 282 11.47 32.69 -9.58
N VAL A 283 10.59 32.56 -10.59
CA VAL A 283 9.73 33.65 -11.05
C VAL A 283 8.85 34.18 -9.91
N VAL A 284 8.29 33.29 -9.08
CA VAL A 284 7.48 33.68 -7.92
C VAL A 284 8.33 34.24 -6.78
N LYS A 285 9.56 33.73 -6.55
CA LYS A 285 10.51 34.29 -5.57
C LYS A 285 10.84 35.76 -5.88
N GLU A 286 11.06 36.08 -7.15
CA GLU A 286 11.31 37.45 -7.62
C GLU A 286 10.04 38.34 -7.65
N GLY A 287 8.90 37.83 -7.19
CA GLY A 287 7.64 38.57 -7.12
C GLY A 287 6.95 38.80 -8.48
N PHE A 288 7.24 37.96 -9.49
CA PHE A 288 6.56 37.93 -10.77
C PHE A 288 5.51 36.80 -10.85
N THR A 289 4.55 36.90 -11.76
CA THR A 289 3.56 35.83 -11.97
C THR A 289 4.11 34.76 -12.90
N SER A 290 4.04 33.49 -12.52
CA SER A 290 4.41 32.35 -13.36
C SER A 290 3.20 31.68 -13.99
N VAL A 291 3.36 31.21 -15.23
CA VAL A 291 2.36 30.43 -15.98
C VAL A 291 3.07 29.25 -16.63
N THR A 292 2.82 28.05 -16.10
CA THR A 292 3.42 26.80 -16.60
C THR A 292 2.36 25.99 -17.36
N PRO A 293 2.52 25.74 -18.67
CA PRO A 293 1.70 24.78 -19.41
C PRO A 293 2.07 23.34 -19.03
N LEU A 294 1.07 22.48 -18.85
CA LEU A 294 1.24 21.10 -18.42
C LEU A 294 0.36 20.12 -19.22
N LYS A 295 0.75 18.84 -19.17
CA LYS A 295 -0.04 17.70 -19.65
C LYS A 295 -0.73 16.98 -18.50
N ALA A 296 -1.92 16.43 -18.75
CA ALA A 296 -2.70 15.67 -17.77
C ALA A 296 -2.29 14.18 -17.79
N ASN A 297 -0.99 13.93 -17.58
CA ASN A 297 -0.38 12.60 -17.55
C ASN A 297 0.81 12.56 -16.57
N PHE A 298 1.40 11.39 -16.40
CA PHE A 298 2.75 11.29 -15.82
C PHE A 298 3.79 11.61 -16.91
N MET A 299 4.76 12.46 -16.58
CA MET A 299 5.90 12.75 -17.44
C MET A 299 6.82 11.53 -17.50
N HIS A 300 7.19 11.12 -18.72
CA HIS A 300 8.10 9.99 -18.93
C HIS A 300 9.55 10.45 -18.71
N SER A 301 10.31 9.73 -17.90
CA SER A 301 11.76 9.95 -17.78
C SER A 301 12.47 9.64 -19.10
N THR A 302 13.63 10.27 -19.34
CA THR A 302 14.39 10.18 -20.61
C THR A 302 15.15 8.85 -20.81
N GLY A 303 14.79 7.80 -20.07
CA GLY A 303 15.40 6.47 -20.15
C GLY A 303 14.84 5.59 -21.28
N LYS A 304 14.83 4.26 -21.07
CA LYS A 304 14.18 3.31 -21.99
C LYS A 304 12.64 3.46 -21.92
N GLN A 305 12.10 4.34 -22.74
CA GLN A 305 10.65 4.65 -22.80
C GLN A 305 9.81 3.64 -23.58
N GLN A 306 10.43 2.76 -24.39
CA GLN A 306 9.73 1.84 -25.30
C GLN A 306 10.47 0.50 -25.41
N GLY A 307 9.71 -0.54 -25.78
CA GLY A 307 10.17 -1.93 -25.85
C GLY A 307 9.63 -2.78 -24.70
N GLU A 308 9.82 -4.09 -24.80
CA GLU A 308 9.65 -5.00 -23.68
C GLU A 308 10.79 -4.78 -22.66
N ILE A 309 10.51 -4.87 -21.36
CA ILE A 309 11.57 -4.96 -20.35
C ILE A 309 12.08 -6.41 -20.36
N THR A 310 12.88 -6.73 -21.37
CA THR A 310 13.49 -8.05 -21.52
C THR A 310 14.56 -8.23 -20.44
N LEU A 311 14.20 -8.88 -19.33
CA LEU A 311 15.07 -9.17 -18.18
C LEU A 311 16.07 -10.31 -18.49
N THR A 312 16.78 -10.19 -19.62
CA THR A 312 17.85 -11.09 -20.06
C THR A 312 19.20 -10.39 -19.99
N PRO A 313 20.27 -11.04 -19.52
CA PRO A 313 21.60 -10.43 -19.46
C PRO A 313 22.14 -10.11 -20.86
N SER A 314 22.55 -8.86 -21.05
CA SER A 314 23.29 -8.34 -22.21
C SER A 314 24.77 -8.18 -21.82
N GLU A 315 25.79 -8.49 -22.62
CA GLU A 315 25.96 -8.65 -24.08
C GLU A 315 27.02 -9.77 -24.33
N SER A 316 27.30 -10.33 -25.51
CA SER A 316 26.68 -10.54 -26.86
C SER A 316 27.61 -11.57 -27.58
N ASP A 317 27.58 -11.98 -28.86
CA ASP A 317 26.80 -11.79 -30.11
C ASP A 317 27.17 -12.98 -31.05
N PRO A 318 26.50 -13.30 -32.19
CA PRO A 318 25.10 -13.08 -32.59
C PRO A 318 24.31 -14.42 -32.61
N VAL A 319 23.13 -14.43 -33.22
CA VAL A 319 22.31 -15.64 -33.47
C VAL A 319 22.89 -16.54 -34.58
N SER A 320 24.06 -17.10 -34.30
CA SER A 320 24.19 -18.55 -34.42
C SER A 320 23.53 -19.18 -33.19
N LEU A 321 23.07 -20.43 -33.28
CA LEU A 321 22.67 -21.17 -32.07
C LEU A 321 23.87 -21.22 -31.11
N PRO A 322 23.79 -20.69 -29.88
CA PRO A 322 24.81 -20.97 -28.86
C PRO A 322 24.82 -22.49 -28.67
N LYS A 323 25.94 -23.15 -28.98
CA LYS A 323 26.02 -24.62 -28.92
C LYS A 323 25.59 -25.17 -27.56
N SER A 324 25.79 -24.38 -26.50
CA SER A 324 25.31 -24.63 -25.13
C SER A 324 23.78 -24.75 -25.02
N MET A 325 22.98 -23.97 -25.73
CA MET A 325 21.52 -24.00 -25.57
C MET A 325 20.84 -25.19 -26.27
N GLN A 326 21.51 -25.86 -27.21
CA GLN A 326 21.09 -27.18 -27.69
C GLN A 326 21.34 -28.31 -26.67
N VAL A 327 22.13 -28.06 -25.61
CA VAL A 327 22.48 -29.03 -24.56
C VAL A 327 21.53 -28.96 -23.35
N LEU A 328 20.58 -28.02 -23.32
CA LEU A 328 19.54 -27.93 -22.28
C LEU A 328 18.25 -28.71 -22.59
N SER A 329 18.23 -29.44 -23.71
CA SER A 329 17.42 -30.66 -23.80
C SER A 329 18.00 -31.74 -22.88
N LEU A 330 17.25 -32.80 -22.56
CA LEU A 330 17.74 -33.96 -21.78
C LEU A 330 18.66 -34.86 -22.63
N ALA A 331 19.74 -34.28 -23.16
CA ALA A 331 20.65 -34.86 -24.13
C ALA A 331 21.99 -35.24 -23.49
N ALA A 332 21.99 -36.39 -22.80
CA ALA A 332 23.13 -36.99 -22.07
C ALA A 332 23.61 -36.18 -20.83
N PRO A 333 24.32 -36.82 -19.87
CA PRO A 333 24.98 -36.08 -18.79
C PRO A 333 26.07 -35.16 -19.33
N ALA A 334 26.20 -33.96 -18.75
CA ALA A 334 27.26 -33.01 -19.09
C ALA A 334 28.64 -33.61 -18.76
N ALA A 335 29.39 -34.01 -19.78
CA ALA A 335 30.59 -34.84 -19.66
C ALA A 335 31.82 -34.14 -19.02
N ASP A 336 31.71 -32.86 -18.67
CA ASP A 336 32.84 -32.03 -18.22
C ASP A 336 32.75 -31.51 -16.78
N ILE A 337 31.68 -31.78 -16.02
CA ILE A 337 31.68 -31.56 -14.55
C ILE A 337 32.51 -32.67 -13.89
N LYS A 338 33.83 -32.51 -13.93
CA LYS A 338 34.81 -33.46 -13.38
C LYS A 338 34.88 -33.42 -11.85
N HIS A 339 34.55 -32.28 -11.25
CA HIS A 339 34.56 -32.07 -9.81
C HIS A 339 33.61 -30.92 -9.41
N PHE A 340 33.00 -31.00 -8.22
CA PHE A 340 32.21 -29.91 -7.63
C PHE A 340 32.37 -29.87 -6.09
N ASN A 341 32.10 -28.72 -5.48
CA ASN A 341 32.13 -28.56 -4.02
C ASN A 341 30.79 -28.96 -3.41
N ALA A 342 30.78 -29.62 -2.25
CA ALA A 342 29.56 -30.03 -1.56
C ALA A 342 29.59 -29.56 -0.10
N LEU A 343 28.79 -28.55 0.23
CA LEU A 343 28.52 -28.13 1.60
C LEU A 343 27.23 -28.84 2.05
N ILE A 344 27.38 -29.85 2.90
CA ILE A 344 26.27 -30.70 3.36
C ILE A 344 26.28 -30.70 4.88
N ASP A 345 25.48 -29.81 5.45
CA ASP A 345 25.29 -29.67 6.89
C ASP A 345 23.82 -29.38 7.16
N TYR A 346 23.05 -30.44 7.38
CA TYR A 346 21.59 -30.38 7.55
C TYR A 346 21.18 -30.43 9.04
N GLY A 347 22.13 -30.52 9.99
CA GLY A 347 21.91 -30.58 11.44
C GLY A 347 21.15 -31.80 12.00
N ASP A 348 20.26 -32.43 11.23
CA ASP A 348 19.39 -33.53 11.70
C ASP A 348 20.09 -34.90 11.72
N THR A 349 20.01 -35.59 12.85
CA THR A 349 20.71 -36.86 13.12
C THR A 349 20.20 -38.05 12.29
N TYR A 350 18.98 -37.99 11.75
CA TYR A 350 18.40 -39.02 10.89
C TYR A 350 18.66 -38.75 9.41
N VAL A 351 18.52 -37.51 8.96
CA VAL A 351 18.61 -37.11 7.55
C VAL A 351 20.05 -36.91 7.08
N GLN A 352 20.92 -36.28 7.89
CA GLN A 352 22.33 -36.03 7.54
C GLN A 352 23.10 -37.28 7.07
N PRO A 353 23.10 -38.44 7.79
CA PRO A 353 23.78 -39.64 7.32
C PRO A 353 23.13 -40.23 6.05
N LEU A 354 21.82 -40.05 5.85
CA LEU A 354 21.12 -40.52 4.65
C LEU A 354 21.49 -39.70 3.41
N ILE A 355 21.68 -38.38 3.53
CA ILE A 355 22.17 -37.53 2.44
C ILE A 355 23.59 -37.98 2.01
N LEU A 356 24.50 -38.11 2.98
CA LEU A 356 25.90 -38.50 2.70
C LEU A 356 26.00 -39.92 2.12
N ALA A 357 25.18 -40.85 2.59
CA ALA A 357 25.07 -42.20 2.03
C ALA A 357 24.45 -42.21 0.62
N ALA A 358 23.48 -41.32 0.33
CA ALA A 358 22.91 -41.18 -1.00
C ALA A 358 23.92 -40.60 -2.00
N LEU A 359 24.64 -39.54 -1.62
CA LEU A 359 25.66 -38.88 -2.44
C LEU A 359 26.77 -39.86 -2.84
N SER A 360 27.41 -40.48 -1.84
CA SER A 360 28.53 -41.42 -2.03
C SER A 360 28.15 -42.74 -2.73
N LYS A 361 26.85 -43.05 -2.81
CA LYS A 361 26.30 -44.20 -3.57
C LYS A 361 25.89 -43.84 -5.01
N ARG A 362 25.66 -42.56 -5.30
CA ARG A 362 25.18 -42.08 -6.61
C ARG A 362 26.27 -41.42 -7.45
N LEU A 363 27.29 -40.84 -6.81
CA LEU A 363 28.36 -40.09 -7.47
C LEU A 363 29.74 -40.70 -7.11
N PRO A 364 30.72 -40.68 -8.04
CA PRO A 364 32.09 -41.08 -7.73
C PRO A 364 32.69 -40.20 -6.62
N LYS A 365 33.51 -40.77 -5.74
CA LYS A 365 34.18 -40.00 -4.67
C LYS A 365 35.07 -38.89 -5.22
N ASP A 366 35.69 -39.11 -6.37
CA ASP A 366 36.60 -38.15 -7.00
C ASP A 366 35.84 -36.98 -7.66
N SER A 367 34.52 -37.06 -7.80
CA SER A 367 33.71 -36.01 -8.42
C SER A 367 33.25 -34.92 -7.46
N TYR A 368 33.55 -35.01 -6.15
CA TYR A 368 33.19 -33.96 -5.20
C TYR A 368 34.15 -33.82 -4.00
N THR A 369 34.27 -32.60 -3.47
CA THR A 369 34.94 -32.31 -2.19
C THR A 369 33.90 -31.84 -1.19
N LEU A 370 33.87 -32.43 0.00
CA LEU A 370 33.06 -31.94 1.12
C LEU A 370 33.75 -30.72 1.75
N ILE A 371 33.00 -29.63 1.92
CA ILE A 371 33.47 -28.36 2.49
C ILE A 371 32.72 -28.10 3.81
N SER A 372 33.44 -27.71 4.86
CA SER A 372 32.86 -27.29 6.15
C SER A 372 32.33 -25.86 6.07
N PRO A 373 31.27 -25.48 6.81
CA PRO A 373 30.67 -24.14 6.76
C PRO A 373 31.70 -22.99 6.86
N ASP A 374 32.63 -23.06 7.81
CA ASP A 374 33.69 -22.05 8.06
C ASP A 374 34.70 -21.88 6.90
N SER A 375 34.65 -22.76 5.91
CA SER A 375 35.56 -22.82 4.75
C SER A 375 34.87 -22.58 3.41
N ALA A 376 33.60 -22.15 3.42
CA ALA A 376 32.85 -21.80 2.22
C ALA A 376 33.54 -20.65 1.43
N PRO A 377 34.01 -20.88 0.20
CA PRO A 377 34.78 -19.87 -0.55
C PRO A 377 33.85 -18.79 -1.12
N THR A 378 33.84 -17.61 -0.50
CA THR A 378 32.91 -16.49 -0.81
C THR A 378 32.94 -16.00 -2.26
N ASN A 379 33.99 -16.28 -3.02
CA ASN A 379 34.10 -15.97 -4.45
C ASN A 379 34.69 -17.16 -5.23
N SER A 380 33.95 -18.26 -5.36
CA SER A 380 34.36 -19.42 -6.16
C SER A 380 33.59 -19.52 -7.49
N THR A 381 34.33 -19.65 -8.58
CA THR A 381 33.78 -20.03 -9.89
C THR A 381 33.56 -21.54 -10.03
N SER A 382 33.90 -22.34 -9.01
CA SER A 382 33.68 -23.78 -8.99
C SER A 382 32.20 -24.11 -8.71
N PRO A 383 31.59 -25.08 -9.43
CA PRO A 383 30.25 -25.56 -9.13
C PRO A 383 30.13 -26.01 -7.67
N THR A 384 29.12 -25.53 -6.95
CA THR A 384 28.95 -25.76 -5.50
C THR A 384 27.52 -26.16 -5.15
N LEU A 385 27.35 -27.27 -4.43
CA LEU A 385 26.09 -27.82 -3.96
C LEU A 385 25.92 -27.54 -2.46
N HIS A 386 24.85 -26.86 -2.09
CA HIS A 386 24.40 -26.66 -0.71
C HIS A 386 23.25 -27.60 -0.37
N ILE A 387 23.38 -28.34 0.73
CA ILE A 387 22.28 -29.07 1.36
C ILE A 387 22.31 -28.76 2.86
N GLN A 388 21.46 -27.83 3.28
CA GLN A 388 21.38 -27.31 4.65
C GLN A 388 19.92 -27.15 5.09
N GLN A 389 19.65 -26.78 6.35
CA GLN A 389 18.29 -26.36 6.73
C GLN A 389 17.93 -25.02 6.08
N TYR A 390 16.63 -24.71 6.00
CA TYR A 390 16.16 -23.55 5.23
C TYR A 390 16.69 -22.21 5.78
N GLU A 391 16.75 -22.04 7.09
CA GLU A 391 17.21 -20.79 7.71
C GLU A 391 18.76 -20.66 7.71
N GLU A 392 19.49 -21.73 7.38
CA GLU A 392 20.96 -21.78 7.31
C GLU A 392 21.51 -21.51 5.90
N LEU A 393 20.63 -21.44 4.89
CA LEU A 393 21.01 -21.22 3.49
C LEU A 393 21.32 -19.74 3.23
N PRO A 394 22.51 -19.39 2.70
CA PRO A 394 22.89 -18.01 2.42
C PRO A 394 22.23 -17.51 1.12
N PHE A 395 20.91 -17.28 1.16
CA PHE A 395 20.10 -17.00 -0.03
C PHE A 395 20.56 -15.78 -0.84
N GLU A 396 21.13 -14.77 -0.20
CA GLU A 396 21.70 -13.60 -0.90
C GLU A 396 22.88 -14.02 -1.80
N THR A 397 23.86 -14.75 -1.25
CA THR A 397 25.01 -15.27 -2.02
C THR A 397 24.59 -16.29 -3.08
N LEU A 398 23.57 -17.10 -2.80
CA LEU A 398 23.04 -18.09 -3.75
C LEU A 398 22.31 -17.44 -4.95
N LEU A 399 21.72 -16.24 -4.78
CA LEU A 399 21.13 -15.48 -5.88
C LEU A 399 22.23 -14.91 -6.80
N ASP A 400 23.24 -14.26 -6.23
CA ASP A 400 24.38 -13.69 -6.96
C ASP A 400 25.18 -14.78 -7.72
N GLN A 401 25.28 -15.98 -7.14
CA GLN A 401 26.02 -17.11 -7.71
C GLN A 401 25.12 -18.17 -8.37
N SER A 402 23.94 -17.78 -8.85
CA SER A 402 22.90 -18.68 -9.39
C SER A 402 23.29 -19.52 -10.63
N SER A 403 24.44 -19.25 -11.26
CA SER A 403 24.99 -20.05 -12.38
C SER A 403 26.05 -21.08 -11.94
N SER A 404 26.61 -20.95 -10.74
CA SER A 404 27.61 -21.86 -10.16
C SER A 404 27.13 -22.58 -8.90
N THR A 405 26.02 -22.17 -8.29
CA THR A 405 25.48 -22.77 -7.06
C THR A 405 24.19 -23.54 -7.30
N LEU A 406 23.95 -24.57 -6.48
CA LEU A 406 22.71 -25.34 -6.42
C LEU A 406 22.33 -25.56 -4.96
N THR A 407 21.06 -25.41 -4.62
CA THR A 407 20.52 -25.53 -3.26
C THR A 407 19.34 -26.49 -3.18
N ASN A 408 19.08 -27.05 -2.00
CA ASN A 408 17.96 -27.94 -1.69
C ASN A 408 16.61 -27.22 -1.45
N ALA A 409 16.53 -25.89 -1.55
CA ALA A 409 15.29 -25.13 -1.30
C ALA A 409 15.02 -23.98 -2.29
N TYR A 410 13.74 -23.68 -2.49
CA TYR A 410 13.27 -22.48 -3.21
C TYR A 410 12.95 -21.36 -2.20
N ILE A 411 13.36 -20.14 -2.51
CA ILE A 411 13.10 -18.94 -1.70
C ILE A 411 11.59 -18.64 -1.65
N ILE A 412 10.97 -18.38 -2.81
CA ILE A 412 9.55 -18.00 -2.89
C ILE A 412 8.66 -19.26 -2.89
N ARG A 413 8.50 -19.88 -1.72
CA ARG A 413 7.68 -21.10 -1.51
C ARG A 413 6.46 -20.93 -0.60
N LYS A 414 6.27 -19.75 0.01
CA LYS A 414 5.20 -19.46 1.01
C LYS A 414 3.80 -19.86 0.54
N ALA A 415 3.50 -19.69 -0.76
CA ALA A 415 2.21 -20.01 -1.39
C ALA A 415 1.76 -21.47 -1.24
N LEU A 416 2.69 -22.42 -1.07
CA LEU A 416 2.37 -23.85 -0.94
C LEU A 416 2.61 -24.41 0.47
N ILE A 417 3.50 -23.79 1.26
CA ILE A 417 3.90 -24.32 2.58
C ILE A 417 3.11 -23.74 3.76
N ARG A 418 2.46 -22.57 3.62
CA ARG A 418 1.59 -22.01 4.66
C ARG A 418 0.12 -22.30 4.32
N LYS A 419 -0.63 -22.80 5.29
CA LYS A 419 -2.00 -23.34 5.09
C LYS A 419 -2.99 -22.30 4.54
N HIS A 420 -2.95 -21.05 5.01
CA HIS A 420 -3.81 -19.97 4.49
C HIS A 420 -3.51 -19.67 3.01
N TYR A 421 -2.24 -19.46 2.63
CA TYR A 421 -1.87 -19.20 1.23
C TYR A 421 -2.15 -20.42 0.33
N LEU A 422 -1.97 -21.64 0.84
CA LEU A 422 -2.32 -22.86 0.12
C LEU A 422 -3.84 -22.95 -0.15
N SER A 423 -4.67 -22.58 0.84
CA SER A 423 -6.14 -22.48 0.67
C SER A 423 -6.48 -21.46 -0.43
N ALA A 424 -5.99 -20.22 -0.30
CA ALA A 424 -6.25 -19.16 -1.27
C ALA A 424 -5.77 -19.51 -2.70
N THR A 425 -4.59 -20.13 -2.82
CA THR A 425 -4.03 -20.59 -4.10
C THR A 425 -4.88 -21.70 -4.71
N ALA A 426 -5.30 -22.68 -3.91
CA ALA A 426 -6.15 -23.78 -4.37
C ALA A 426 -7.55 -23.31 -4.76
N HIS A 427 -8.13 -22.36 -4.01
CA HIS A 427 -9.41 -21.74 -4.32
C HIS A 427 -9.32 -20.97 -5.65
N ALA A 428 -8.41 -20.00 -5.76
CA ALA A 428 -8.25 -19.17 -6.97
C ALA A 428 -7.99 -20.00 -8.24
N TRP A 429 -7.21 -21.10 -8.12
CA TRP A 429 -7.06 -22.05 -9.22
C TRP A 429 -8.37 -22.77 -9.55
N SER A 430 -9.10 -23.25 -8.55
CA SER A 430 -10.34 -24.03 -8.72
C SER A 430 -11.49 -23.20 -9.27
N THR A 431 -11.62 -21.92 -8.91
CA THR A 431 -12.60 -20.98 -9.49
C THR A 431 -12.41 -20.82 -11.00
N LYS A 432 -11.17 -20.96 -11.51
CA LYS A 432 -10.87 -20.92 -12.96
C LYS A 432 -10.82 -22.30 -13.61
N ASN A 433 -10.63 -23.37 -12.84
CA ASN A 433 -10.44 -24.74 -13.32
C ASN A 433 -11.37 -25.74 -12.58
N PRO A 434 -12.70 -25.60 -12.65
CA PRO A 434 -13.64 -26.39 -11.81
C PRO A 434 -13.59 -27.91 -12.07
N ALA A 435 -13.12 -28.35 -13.24
CA ALA A 435 -12.92 -29.77 -13.53
C ALA A 435 -11.71 -30.40 -12.81
N SER A 436 -10.85 -29.59 -12.18
CA SER A 436 -9.61 -30.04 -11.54
C SER A 436 -9.85 -31.11 -10.45
N ALA A 437 -8.81 -31.87 -10.14
CA ALA A 437 -8.80 -32.71 -8.94
C ALA A 437 -8.79 -31.85 -7.66
N LEU A 438 -8.19 -30.66 -7.69
CA LEU A 438 -8.09 -29.78 -6.50
C LEU A 438 -9.49 -29.35 -6.00
N ALA A 439 -10.36 -28.93 -6.92
CA ALA A 439 -11.76 -28.56 -6.66
C ALA A 439 -12.63 -29.69 -6.04
N ARG A 440 -12.11 -30.92 -5.96
CA ARG A 440 -12.78 -32.09 -5.36
C ARG A 440 -12.05 -32.69 -4.16
N ASN A 441 -10.82 -32.24 -3.85
CA ASN A 441 -9.94 -32.86 -2.86
C ASN A 441 -9.32 -31.86 -1.87
N ILE A 442 -9.49 -30.55 -2.10
CA ILE A 442 -9.17 -29.50 -1.12
C ILE A 442 -10.50 -28.88 -0.70
N THR A 443 -10.88 -29.04 0.57
CA THR A 443 -12.01 -28.30 1.14
C THR A 443 -11.64 -26.83 1.30
N PRO A 444 -12.61 -25.90 1.13
CA PRO A 444 -12.45 -24.52 1.59
C PRO A 444 -11.92 -24.49 3.04
N THR A 445 -11.15 -23.47 3.35
CA THR A 445 -10.54 -23.30 4.67
C THR A 445 -10.63 -21.81 5.00
N VAL A 446 -11.46 -21.51 6.00
CA VAL A 446 -11.69 -20.17 6.54
C VAL A 446 -10.48 -19.78 7.38
N ASN A 447 -10.12 -18.50 7.32
CA ASN A 447 -9.00 -17.93 8.08
C ASN A 447 -9.52 -16.62 8.66
N PHE A 448 -9.30 -16.41 9.95
CA PHE A 448 -9.80 -15.25 10.70
C PHE A 448 -8.79 -14.86 11.77
N GLU A 449 -8.92 -13.65 12.30
CA GLU A 449 -7.99 -13.08 13.27
C GLU A 449 -8.73 -12.71 14.55
N VAL A 450 -8.23 -13.17 15.69
CA VAL A 450 -8.84 -12.99 17.02
C VAL A 450 -7.74 -12.53 17.97
N ASP A 451 -7.92 -11.35 18.57
CA ASP A 451 -6.99 -10.81 19.57
C ASP A 451 -7.35 -11.24 21.00
N TYR A 452 -8.64 -11.31 21.32
CA TYR A 452 -9.21 -11.75 22.61
C TYR A 452 -10.50 -12.55 22.38
N ALA A 453 -10.88 -13.44 23.31
CA ALA A 453 -12.06 -14.30 23.16
C ALA A 453 -13.37 -13.50 23.09
N GLU A 454 -13.43 -12.34 23.76
CA GLU A 454 -14.60 -11.46 23.78
C GLU A 454 -14.93 -10.79 22.43
N PHE A 455 -14.05 -10.86 21.43
CA PHE A 455 -14.25 -10.32 20.07
C PHE A 455 -14.34 -11.42 19.00
N LEU A 456 -14.65 -12.66 19.39
CA LEU A 456 -14.80 -13.77 18.45
C LEU A 456 -15.98 -13.56 17.49
N ASP A 457 -17.07 -12.94 17.94
CA ASP A 457 -18.23 -12.62 17.11
C ASP A 457 -17.90 -11.62 16.01
N ASP A 458 -17.23 -10.50 16.36
CA ASP A 458 -16.70 -9.51 15.42
C ASP A 458 -15.72 -10.16 14.41
N ALA A 459 -14.84 -11.05 14.86
CA ALA A 459 -13.92 -11.80 13.99
C ALA A 459 -14.63 -12.79 13.04
N LEU A 460 -15.79 -13.30 13.44
CA LEU A 460 -16.59 -14.23 12.63
C LEU A 460 -17.52 -13.53 11.64
N LEU A 461 -17.75 -12.20 11.72
CA LEU A 461 -18.65 -11.45 10.83
C LEU A 461 -18.33 -11.63 9.33
N GLU A 462 -17.05 -11.73 8.95
CA GLU A 462 -16.65 -11.99 7.56
C GLU A 462 -16.60 -13.50 7.20
N CYS A 463 -16.78 -14.38 8.19
CA CYS A 463 -16.70 -15.84 8.07
C CYS A 463 -18.05 -16.47 7.70
N PHE A 464 -18.62 -16.08 6.55
CA PHE A 464 -19.91 -16.58 6.05
C PHE A 464 -20.01 -18.12 5.98
N GLU A 465 -18.90 -18.81 5.66
CA GLU A 465 -18.84 -20.27 5.54
C GLU A 465 -18.97 -20.99 6.91
N LEU A 466 -18.57 -20.34 8.02
CA LEU A 466 -18.78 -20.85 9.38
C LEU A 466 -20.22 -20.60 9.83
N HIS A 467 -20.75 -19.39 9.59
CA HIS A 467 -22.15 -19.07 9.83
C HIS A 467 -23.13 -20.02 9.11
N GLU A 468 -22.85 -20.35 7.84
CA GLU A 468 -23.64 -21.35 7.10
C GLU A 468 -23.49 -22.75 7.70
N MET A 469 -22.35 -23.10 8.30
CA MET A 469 -22.19 -24.38 8.99
C MET A 469 -22.97 -24.43 10.30
N PHE A 470 -22.88 -23.40 11.15
CA PHE A 470 -23.63 -23.33 12.41
C PHE A 470 -25.15 -23.44 12.16
N ALA A 471 -25.68 -22.66 11.22
CA ALA A 471 -27.09 -22.72 10.81
C ALA A 471 -27.50 -24.06 10.16
N ARG A 472 -26.55 -24.83 9.60
CA ARG A 472 -26.79 -26.20 9.09
C ARG A 472 -26.62 -27.28 10.16
N ASN A 473 -26.14 -26.96 11.36
CA ASN A 473 -26.03 -27.86 12.51
C ASN A 473 -27.11 -27.62 13.57
N GLU A 474 -27.78 -26.47 13.55
CA GLU A 474 -28.93 -26.17 14.41
C GLU A 474 -30.01 -27.27 14.32
N GLY A 475 -30.48 -27.77 15.47
CA GLY A 475 -31.55 -28.76 15.55
C GLY A 475 -31.20 -30.19 15.12
N LYS A 476 -29.93 -30.50 14.85
CA LYS A 476 -29.47 -31.86 14.51
C LYS A 476 -28.95 -32.66 15.72
N GLU A 477 -29.14 -33.98 15.63
CA GLU A 477 -28.44 -34.96 16.47
C GLU A 477 -26.92 -34.93 16.19
N GLU A 478 -26.11 -35.23 17.22
CA GLU A 478 -24.64 -35.15 17.19
C GLU A 478 -24.00 -35.96 16.03
N SER A 479 -24.62 -37.08 15.65
CA SER A 479 -24.20 -37.96 14.55
C SER A 479 -24.49 -37.42 13.13
N GLU A 480 -25.27 -36.35 13.00
CA GLU A 480 -25.61 -35.70 11.72
C GLU A 480 -24.99 -34.30 11.56
N LYS A 481 -24.26 -33.82 12.57
CA LYS A 481 -23.56 -32.52 12.56
C LYS A 481 -22.31 -32.53 11.67
N GLU A 482 -22.08 -31.42 11.00
CA GLU A 482 -20.86 -31.15 10.24
C GLU A 482 -19.78 -30.60 11.18
N TRP A 483 -18.82 -31.45 11.55
CA TRP A 483 -17.71 -31.07 12.42
C TRP A 483 -16.63 -30.28 11.67
N TRP A 484 -16.06 -29.27 12.33
CA TRP A 484 -14.93 -28.49 11.84
C TRP A 484 -13.74 -28.57 12.81
N ILE A 485 -12.54 -28.29 12.30
CA ILE A 485 -11.28 -28.36 13.04
C ILE A 485 -10.58 -27.01 13.04
N LEU A 486 -10.40 -26.45 14.24
CA LEU A 486 -9.67 -25.20 14.49
C LEU A 486 -8.17 -25.50 14.60
N LYS A 487 -7.35 -24.61 14.03
CA LYS A 487 -5.88 -24.71 14.06
C LYS A 487 -5.27 -23.31 14.21
N PRO A 488 -4.41 -23.06 15.20
CA PRO A 488 -3.65 -21.81 15.26
C PRO A 488 -2.70 -21.69 14.06
N GLY A 489 -2.54 -20.49 13.52
CA GLY A 489 -1.78 -20.25 12.29
C GLY A 489 -0.26 -20.41 12.46
N MET A 490 0.25 -20.33 13.70
CA MET A 490 1.68 -20.39 14.04
C MET A 490 2.00 -21.32 15.23
N SER A 491 1.10 -22.22 15.65
CA SER A 491 1.43 -23.26 16.64
C SER A 491 2.43 -24.27 16.07
N ASP A 492 3.50 -24.57 16.80
CA ASP A 492 4.43 -25.63 16.40
C ASP A 492 3.81 -27.02 16.64
N ARG A 493 4.24 -28.01 15.86
CA ARG A 493 3.86 -29.45 15.91
C ARG A 493 2.36 -29.82 15.88
N GLY A 494 1.45 -28.85 15.90
CA GLY A 494 0.00 -29.06 15.99
C GLY A 494 -0.57 -28.99 17.41
N GLN A 495 0.08 -28.27 18.34
CA GLN A 495 -0.57 -27.83 19.59
C GLN A 495 -1.78 -26.92 19.28
N GLY A 496 -2.74 -26.84 20.20
CA GLY A 496 -3.94 -25.98 20.06
C GLY A 496 -4.96 -26.44 19.01
N ILE A 497 -4.85 -27.65 18.48
CA ILE A 497 -5.86 -28.20 17.56
C ILE A 497 -7.09 -28.66 18.36
N ARG A 498 -8.25 -28.08 18.08
CA ARG A 498 -9.55 -28.40 18.70
C ARG A 498 -10.61 -28.70 17.62
N LEU A 499 -11.69 -29.38 17.99
CA LEU A 499 -12.85 -29.67 17.13
C LEU A 499 -14.06 -28.88 17.64
N PHE A 500 -14.91 -28.41 16.73
CA PHE A 500 -16.11 -27.65 17.05
C PHE A 500 -17.24 -27.93 16.03
N ASP A 501 -18.48 -27.73 16.45
CA ASP A 501 -19.69 -27.98 15.64
C ASP A 501 -20.74 -26.85 15.74
N SER A 502 -20.59 -25.93 16.69
CA SER A 502 -21.41 -24.73 16.86
C SER A 502 -20.58 -23.53 17.29
N GLU A 503 -21.18 -22.33 17.26
CA GLU A 503 -20.55 -21.08 17.67
C GLU A 503 -20.18 -21.09 19.17
N GLU A 504 -21.07 -21.62 20.02
CA GLU A 504 -20.84 -21.75 21.46
C GLU A 504 -19.68 -22.72 21.78
N THR A 505 -19.53 -23.79 20.99
CA THR A 505 -18.37 -24.70 21.13
C THR A 505 -17.07 -24.07 20.65
N LEU A 506 -17.13 -23.09 19.73
CA LEU A 506 -15.96 -22.34 19.29
C LEU A 506 -15.58 -21.26 20.33
N GLN A 507 -16.55 -20.52 20.86
CA GLN A 507 -16.35 -19.57 21.95
C GLN A 507 -15.69 -20.24 23.16
N ALA A 508 -16.23 -21.37 23.62
CA ALA A 508 -15.69 -22.11 24.76
C ALA A 508 -14.22 -22.53 24.59
N ILE A 509 -13.73 -22.75 23.35
CA ILE A 509 -12.31 -23.04 23.07
C ILE A 509 -11.43 -21.79 23.27
N PHE A 510 -11.91 -20.61 22.87
CA PHE A 510 -11.20 -19.36 23.09
C PHE A 510 -11.23 -18.95 24.57
N ASP A 511 -12.37 -19.09 25.24
CA ASP A 511 -12.53 -18.86 26.67
C ASP A 511 -11.58 -19.76 27.50
N GLU A 512 -11.46 -21.04 27.13
CA GLU A 512 -10.51 -22.01 27.73
C GLU A 512 -9.06 -21.51 27.63
N TRP A 513 -8.65 -20.99 26.47
CA TRP A 513 -7.29 -20.45 26.25
C TRP A 513 -7.02 -19.08 26.87
N GLU A 514 -8.06 -18.33 27.29
CA GLU A 514 -7.88 -17.11 28.07
C GLU A 514 -7.94 -17.38 29.58
N ALA A 515 -8.74 -18.37 30.02
CA ALA A 515 -8.83 -18.78 31.42
C ALA A 515 -7.60 -19.56 31.94
N GLU A 516 -6.75 -20.11 31.06
CA GLU A 516 -5.44 -20.67 31.43
C GLU A 516 -4.35 -19.58 31.65
N ARG A 517 -4.64 -18.30 31.40
CA ARG A 517 -3.68 -17.22 31.66
C ARG A 517 -3.49 -17.01 33.18
N PRO A 518 -2.25 -16.90 33.69
CA PRO A 518 -2.03 -16.40 35.04
C PRO A 518 -2.39 -14.91 35.11
N ASP A 519 -3.18 -14.51 36.11
CA ASP A 519 -3.52 -13.11 36.38
C ASP A 519 -2.24 -12.31 36.66
N SER A 520 -1.95 -11.29 35.86
CA SER A 520 -0.73 -10.47 35.96
C SER A 520 -0.89 -9.29 36.93
N ASP A 521 -1.56 -9.52 38.06
CA ASP A 521 -1.97 -8.49 39.03
C ASP A 521 -1.12 -8.47 40.33
N ASP A 522 -0.13 -9.39 40.45
CA ASP A 522 0.89 -9.36 41.50
C ASP A 522 2.16 -8.61 41.02
N GLU A 523 2.56 -7.57 41.77
CA GLU A 523 3.72 -6.71 41.46
C GLU A 523 5.07 -7.40 41.80
N ASP A 524 5.79 -7.96 40.82
CA ASP A 524 7.26 -8.12 40.84
C ASP A 524 7.80 -8.62 39.46
N GLU A 525 8.51 -7.78 38.69
CA GLU A 525 8.98 -8.14 37.32
C GLU A 525 10.17 -9.12 37.29
N ASP A 526 10.87 -9.35 38.41
CA ASP A 526 12.17 -10.06 38.43
C ASP A 526 12.08 -11.60 38.46
N ASP A 527 10.95 -12.21 38.85
CA ASP A 527 10.85 -13.68 39.07
C ASP A 527 10.31 -14.48 37.87
N VAL A 528 9.91 -13.82 36.77
CA VAL A 528 9.25 -14.49 35.63
C VAL A 528 10.19 -15.43 34.85
N GLU A 529 11.50 -15.16 34.81
CA GLU A 529 12.47 -16.05 34.15
C GLU A 529 12.66 -17.40 34.88
N ALA A 530 12.27 -17.51 36.16
CA ALA A 530 12.57 -18.69 36.98
C ALA A 530 11.68 -19.92 36.66
N ASN A 531 10.47 -19.71 36.14
CA ASN A 531 9.45 -20.76 36.00
C ASN A 531 9.32 -21.41 34.61
N MET A 532 10.17 -21.06 33.63
CA MET A 532 10.18 -21.69 32.29
C MET A 532 10.67 -23.16 32.25
N HIS A 533 10.62 -23.88 33.38
CA HIS A 533 11.14 -25.23 33.51
C HIS A 533 10.17 -26.29 34.07
N ASP A 534 8.87 -25.99 34.19
CA ASP A 534 7.83 -27.02 34.37
C ASP A 534 7.00 -27.25 33.08
N GLY A 535 6.51 -28.48 32.90
CA GLY A 535 6.03 -29.04 31.63
C GLY A 535 4.58 -28.75 31.27
N GLY A 536 4.10 -27.51 31.44
CA GLY A 536 2.74 -27.11 31.07
C GLY A 536 2.54 -26.96 29.55
N ASP A 537 1.43 -27.46 29.00
CA ASP A 537 1.07 -27.39 27.56
C ASP A 537 0.40 -26.05 27.20
N TYR A 538 0.92 -24.95 27.76
CA TYR A 538 0.29 -23.62 27.77
C TYR A 538 0.41 -22.90 26.42
N ILE A 539 -0.70 -22.33 25.95
CA ILE A 539 -0.82 -21.70 24.62
C ILE A 539 -1.18 -20.22 24.76
N MET A 540 -0.19 -19.34 24.66
CA MET A 540 -0.42 -17.89 24.65
C MET A 540 -1.19 -17.45 23.40
N THR A 541 -2.51 -17.28 23.53
CA THR A 541 -3.41 -16.69 22.52
C THR A 541 -2.92 -15.32 22.02
N SER A 542 -2.33 -14.50 22.90
CA SER A 542 -1.73 -13.20 22.57
C SER A 542 -0.58 -13.25 21.54
N GLN A 543 0.03 -14.41 21.31
CA GLN A 543 1.04 -14.63 20.28
C GLN A 543 0.48 -15.25 18.98
N LEU A 544 -0.79 -15.67 18.98
CA LEU A 544 -1.38 -16.56 17.97
C LEU A 544 -2.62 -15.97 17.26
N ARG A 545 -2.60 -14.67 16.96
CA ARG A 545 -3.74 -13.90 16.38
C ARG A 545 -4.44 -14.55 15.19
N HIS A 546 -3.72 -15.22 14.28
CA HIS A 546 -4.31 -15.84 13.08
C HIS A 546 -4.80 -17.27 13.36
N PHE A 547 -6.06 -17.57 13.04
CA PHE A 547 -6.67 -18.90 13.14
C PHE A 547 -7.12 -19.44 11.78
N VAL A 548 -7.19 -20.76 11.69
CA VAL A 548 -7.49 -21.50 10.45
C VAL A 548 -8.50 -22.60 10.75
N ALA A 549 -9.74 -22.42 10.29
CA ALA A 549 -10.82 -23.39 10.43
C ALA A 549 -11.04 -24.16 9.13
N GLN A 550 -11.17 -25.49 9.22
CA GLN A 550 -11.39 -26.37 8.07
C GLN A 550 -12.50 -27.39 8.38
N PRO A 551 -13.32 -27.81 7.40
CA PRO A 551 -14.19 -28.98 7.55
C PRO A 551 -13.39 -30.21 7.98
N TYR A 552 -13.87 -30.93 9.00
CA TYR A 552 -13.27 -32.18 9.46
C TYR A 552 -13.84 -33.37 8.68
N ILE A 553 -12.99 -34.33 8.33
CA ILE A 553 -13.40 -35.51 7.55
C ILE A 553 -13.92 -36.58 8.53
N HIS A 554 -15.23 -36.59 8.73
CA HIS A 554 -15.95 -37.59 9.53
C HIS A 554 -16.93 -38.41 8.65
N PRO A 555 -17.02 -39.74 8.84
CA PRO A 555 -16.04 -40.59 9.53
C PRO A 555 -14.76 -40.75 8.70
N PRO A 556 -13.56 -40.82 9.32
CA PRO A 556 -12.32 -41.11 8.61
C PRO A 556 -12.29 -42.57 8.11
N LEU A 557 -11.42 -42.86 7.12
CA LEU A 557 -11.18 -44.23 6.67
C LEU A 557 -10.47 -45.04 7.77
N LEU A 558 -11.22 -45.90 8.45
CA LEU A 558 -10.69 -46.89 9.40
C LEU A 558 -10.37 -48.20 8.69
N LEU A 559 -9.30 -48.87 9.13
CA LEU A 559 -8.92 -50.19 8.60
C LEU A 559 -9.53 -51.28 9.48
N ALA A 560 -10.06 -52.35 8.88
CA ALA A 560 -10.70 -53.44 9.63
C ALA A 560 -9.77 -54.15 10.64
N SER A 561 -8.45 -54.03 10.48
CA SER A 561 -7.42 -54.53 11.40
C SER A 561 -6.80 -53.45 12.30
N ASN A 562 -7.18 -52.18 12.16
CA ASN A 562 -6.63 -51.07 12.94
C ASN A 562 -7.63 -49.89 13.02
N PRO A 563 -8.28 -49.65 14.19
CA PRO A 563 -9.27 -48.58 14.35
C PRO A 563 -8.68 -47.18 14.54
N HIS A 564 -7.37 -46.97 14.37
CA HIS A 564 -6.74 -45.67 14.51
C HIS A 564 -6.89 -44.84 13.21
N LYS A 565 -7.30 -43.57 13.31
CA LYS A 565 -7.27 -42.63 12.17
C LYS A 565 -5.83 -42.45 11.67
N PHE A 566 -5.65 -42.24 10.37
CA PHE A 566 -4.33 -42.01 9.78
C PHE A 566 -4.37 -40.96 8.67
N HIS A 567 -3.20 -40.38 8.38
CA HIS A 567 -3.01 -39.53 7.21
C HIS A 567 -1.82 -40.01 6.37
N ILE A 568 -1.83 -39.70 5.07
CA ILE A 568 -0.78 -40.11 4.14
C ILE A 568 0.28 -39.00 4.05
N ARG A 569 1.55 -39.33 4.28
CA ARG A 569 2.71 -38.49 3.99
C ARG A 569 3.31 -38.91 2.65
N THR A 570 3.20 -38.02 1.67
CA THR A 570 3.80 -38.16 0.33
C THR A 570 4.95 -37.18 0.19
N TYR A 571 6.10 -37.63 -0.30
CA TYR A 571 7.21 -36.75 -0.63
C TYR A 571 7.13 -36.30 -2.09
N VAL A 572 7.37 -35.01 -2.32
CA VAL A 572 7.35 -34.39 -3.66
C VAL A 572 8.63 -33.60 -3.83
N LEU A 573 9.32 -33.81 -4.95
CA LEU A 573 10.57 -33.13 -5.30
C LEU A 573 10.32 -32.20 -6.49
N ALA A 574 10.66 -30.91 -6.31
CA ALA A 574 10.63 -29.89 -7.35
C ALA A 574 12.05 -29.59 -7.84
N VAL A 575 12.29 -29.60 -9.16
CA VAL A 575 13.61 -29.39 -9.76
C VAL A 575 13.54 -28.36 -10.89
N GLY A 576 14.41 -27.35 -10.86
CA GLY A 576 14.48 -26.29 -11.88
C GLY A 576 13.22 -25.42 -11.92
N ALA A 577 12.84 -24.97 -13.12
CA ALA A 577 11.69 -24.08 -13.32
C ALA A 577 10.77 -24.61 -14.45
N LEU A 578 9.88 -25.58 -14.21
CA LEU A 578 9.67 -26.34 -12.98
C LEU A 578 9.31 -27.79 -13.35
N THR A 579 10.08 -28.77 -12.87
CA THR A 579 9.75 -30.21 -13.01
C THR A 579 9.39 -30.78 -11.64
N VAL A 580 8.26 -31.48 -11.55
CA VAL A 580 7.73 -32.01 -10.28
C VAL A 580 7.66 -33.53 -10.31
N TYR A 581 8.27 -34.17 -9.31
CA TYR A 581 8.32 -35.62 -9.13
C TYR A 581 7.61 -36.03 -7.84
N VAL A 582 6.68 -36.98 -7.92
CA VAL A 582 5.99 -37.56 -6.75
C VAL A 582 6.63 -38.89 -6.39
N TYR A 583 7.11 -39.03 -5.15
CA TYR A 583 7.69 -40.29 -4.66
C TYR A 583 6.57 -41.30 -4.37
N ARG A 584 6.58 -42.43 -5.09
CA ARG A 584 5.50 -43.44 -5.03
C ARG A 584 5.38 -44.17 -3.69
N PRO A 585 6.46 -44.52 -2.97
CA PRO A 585 6.36 -45.05 -1.62
C PRO A 585 5.95 -43.94 -0.63
N MET A 586 4.68 -43.96 -0.23
CA MET A 586 4.10 -43.04 0.76
C MET A 586 4.06 -43.70 2.14
N LEU A 587 4.03 -42.89 3.21
CA LEU A 587 3.83 -43.40 4.57
C LEU A 587 2.39 -43.17 5.03
N ALA A 588 1.79 -44.17 5.68
CA ALA A 588 0.57 -43.98 6.47
C ALA A 588 0.98 -43.69 7.92
N LEU A 589 0.63 -42.49 8.41
CA LEU A 589 0.92 -42.03 9.77
C LEU A 589 -0.36 -42.11 10.60
N PHE A 590 -0.42 -43.15 11.45
CA PHE A 590 -1.55 -43.40 12.36
C PHE A 590 -1.47 -42.51 13.60
N ALA A 591 -2.63 -42.16 14.17
CA ALA A 591 -2.73 -41.56 15.49
C ALA A 591 -2.28 -42.54 16.59
N GLY A 592 -1.87 -42.01 17.75
CA GLY A 592 -1.48 -42.81 18.91
C GLY A 592 -2.68 -43.39 19.70
N THR A 593 -3.89 -42.91 19.44
CA THR A 593 -5.14 -43.36 20.06
C THR A 593 -6.12 -43.88 19.00
N PRO A 594 -6.97 -44.88 19.31
CA PRO A 594 -8.04 -45.31 18.43
C PRO A 594 -8.95 -44.15 18.04
N TYR A 595 -9.60 -44.24 16.88
CA TYR A 595 -10.67 -43.33 16.55
C TYR A 595 -11.95 -43.70 17.32
N THR A 596 -12.53 -42.71 17.97
CA THR A 596 -13.81 -42.73 18.68
C THR A 596 -14.79 -41.87 17.90
#